data_AF-A0A4W5P829-F1
#
_entry.id   AF-A0A4W5P829-F1
#
_cell.length_a   1.000
_cell.length_b   1.000
_cell.length_c   1.000
_cell.angle_alpha   90.00
_cell.angle_beta   90.00
_cell.angle_gamma   90.00
#
_symmetry.space_group_name_H-M   'P 1'
#
loop_
_entity.id
_entity.type
_entity.pdbx_description
1 polymer ?
#
loop_
_entity_poly.entity_id
_entity_poly.type
_entity_poly.pdbx_seq_one_letter_code
_entity_poly.pdbx_strand_id
1 'polypeptide(L)'
;IRKTVTLQLSVKLKVPPSRILLLRRDLELPVHSTANELGLGIADIIDCVVIAADDKHESEQSGDMLTVRLQAKEKGSAQEYSLHKDAPLGSILSQYVSSMSVDARRKVRFQFDGSKVVHSQTPSQLDMEDGDVIEVWV
;
A
#
# COMPACT_ATOMS: atom_id res chain seq x y z
N ILE A 1 -9.24 23.32 -11.32
CA ILE A 1 -9.05 21.85 -11.35
C ILE A 1 -7.57 21.61 -11.66
N ARG A 2 -6.75 21.24 -10.68
CA ARG A 2 -5.33 20.89 -10.90
C ARG A 2 -5.30 19.52 -11.60
N LYS A 3 -4.80 19.46 -12.82
CA LYS A 3 -4.66 18.20 -13.58
C LYS A 3 -3.19 17.84 -13.66
N THR A 4 -2.83 16.65 -13.18
CA THR A 4 -1.46 16.13 -13.21
C THR A 4 -1.09 15.67 -14.62
N VAL A 5 0.21 15.60 -14.90
CA VAL A 5 0.72 15.22 -16.23
C VAL A 5 0.33 13.77 -16.57
N THR A 6 0.48 12.84 -15.62
CA THR A 6 0.09 11.43 -15.75
C THR A 6 -1.40 11.24 -16.01
N LEU A 7 -2.28 12.03 -15.38
CA LEU A 7 -3.72 11.94 -15.60
C LEU A 7 -4.10 12.39 -17.03
N GLN A 8 -3.44 13.42 -17.55
CA GLN A 8 -3.64 13.87 -18.92
C GLN A 8 -3.14 12.84 -19.94
N LEU A 9 -1.99 12.23 -19.66
CA LEU A 9 -1.43 11.17 -20.52
C LEU A 9 -2.26 9.89 -20.45
N SER A 10 -2.80 9.54 -19.29
CA SER A 10 -3.70 8.40 -19.10
C SER A 10 -4.90 8.44 -20.04
N VAL A 11 -5.55 9.60 -20.14
CA VAL A 11 -6.71 9.79 -21.04
C VAL A 11 -6.29 9.66 -22.51
N LYS A 12 -5.12 10.20 -22.88
CA LYS A 12 -4.63 10.18 -24.26
C LYS A 12 -4.16 8.78 -24.69
N LEU A 13 -3.43 8.09 -23.83
CA LEU A 13 -2.83 6.78 -24.08
C LEU A 13 -3.78 5.63 -23.78
N LYS A 14 -4.94 5.90 -23.17
CA LYS A 14 -5.91 4.89 -22.71
C LYS A 14 -5.29 3.86 -21.76
N VAL A 15 -4.32 4.27 -20.96
CA VAL A 15 -3.71 3.45 -19.91
C VAL A 15 -3.91 4.14 -18.57
N PRO A 16 -4.09 3.40 -17.47
CA PRO A 16 -4.21 4.00 -16.14
C PRO A 16 -2.93 4.78 -15.78
N PRO A 17 -3.03 5.87 -14.98
CA PRO A 17 -1.89 6.71 -14.65
C PRO A 17 -0.80 5.95 -13.86
N SER A 18 -1.17 4.87 -13.18
CA SER A 18 -0.25 3.95 -12.50
C SER A 18 0.65 3.15 -13.45
N ARG A 19 0.38 3.14 -14.76
CA ARG A 19 1.22 2.48 -15.78
C ARG A 19 2.09 3.46 -16.57
N ILE A 20 2.12 4.73 -16.18
CA ILE A 20 2.83 5.78 -16.90
C ILE A 20 3.99 6.24 -16.05
N LEU A 21 5.21 5.89 -16.47
CA LEU A 21 6.44 6.41 -15.90
C LEU A 21 6.91 7.60 -16.75
N LEU A 22 7.28 8.69 -16.08
CA LEU A 22 7.78 9.90 -16.72
C LEU A 22 9.25 10.12 -16.37
N LEU A 23 10.09 10.32 -17.37
CA LEU A 23 11.53 10.51 -17.19
C LEU A 23 11.99 11.81 -17.84
N ARG A 24 12.77 12.62 -17.12
CA ARG A 24 13.45 13.80 -17.69
C ARG A 24 14.95 13.65 -17.48
N ARG A 25 15.71 13.50 -18.57
CA ARG A 25 17.17 13.26 -18.51
C ARG A 25 17.49 12.09 -17.57
N ASP A 26 16.80 10.97 -17.78
CA ASP A 26 16.98 9.73 -17.01
C ASP A 26 16.58 9.81 -15.52
N LEU A 27 15.95 10.90 -15.08
CA LEU A 27 15.40 11.03 -13.74
C LEU A 27 13.88 10.80 -13.75
N GLU A 28 13.42 9.91 -12.88
CA GLU A 28 12.02 9.62 -12.65
C GLU A 28 11.30 10.84 -12.05
N LEU A 29 10.16 11.20 -12.64
CA LEU A 29 9.36 12.33 -12.23
C LEU A 29 8.14 11.86 -11.43
N PRO A 30 7.79 12.56 -10.34
CA PRO A 30 6.65 12.20 -9.51
C PRO A 30 5.33 12.23 -10.28
N VAL A 31 4.58 11.14 -10.16
CA VAL A 31 3.31 10.92 -10.90
C VAL A 31 2.17 11.83 -10.49
N HIS A 32 2.26 12.47 -9.32
CA HIS A 32 1.23 13.38 -8.79
C HIS A 32 1.50 14.86 -9.08
N SER A 33 2.59 15.19 -9.77
CA SER A 33 2.98 16.57 -10.01
C SER A 33 2.41 17.15 -11.31
N THR A 34 2.23 18.46 -11.32
CA THR A 34 1.87 19.25 -12.50
C THR A 34 3.11 19.69 -13.28
N ALA A 35 2.92 20.07 -14.55
CA ALA A 35 4.03 20.55 -15.39
C ALA A 35 4.80 21.73 -14.76
N ASN A 36 4.09 22.59 -14.01
CA ASN A 36 4.67 23.74 -13.34
C ASN A 36 5.51 23.34 -12.12
N GLU A 37 5.07 22.37 -11.32
CA GLU A 37 5.81 21.84 -10.16
C GLU A 37 7.08 21.10 -10.58
N LEU A 38 7.05 20.47 -11.75
CA LEU A 38 8.19 19.78 -12.35
C LEU A 38 9.15 20.74 -13.09
N GLY A 39 8.81 22.04 -13.17
CA GLY A 39 9.61 23.04 -13.89
C GLY A 39 9.78 22.69 -15.38
N LEU A 40 8.71 22.20 -16.01
CA LEU A 40 8.70 21.78 -17.40
C LEU A 40 8.28 22.95 -18.30
N GLY A 41 9.17 23.34 -19.21
CA GLY A 41 8.89 24.30 -20.26
C GLY A 41 8.31 23.64 -21.52
N ILE A 42 7.81 24.45 -22.45
CA ILE A 42 7.26 23.98 -23.74
C ILE A 42 8.27 23.21 -24.62
N ALA A 43 9.56 23.40 -24.37
CA ALA A 43 10.66 22.78 -25.10
C ALA A 43 11.28 21.59 -24.35
N ASP A 44 10.83 21.30 -23.14
CA ASP A 44 11.30 20.12 -22.41
C ASP A 44 10.69 18.86 -23.01
N ILE A 45 11.55 17.88 -23.28
CA ILE A 45 11.16 16.55 -23.72
C ILE A 45 11.22 15.63 -22.51
N ILE A 46 10.15 14.86 -22.32
CA ILE A 46 9.99 13.90 -21.24
C ILE A 46 9.74 12.57 -21.91
N ASP A 47 10.46 11.54 -21.49
CA ASP A 47 10.20 10.19 -21.93
C ASP A 47 9.00 9.62 -21.16
N CYS A 48 8.10 8.95 -21.87
CA CYS A 48 6.87 8.40 -21.33
C CYS A 48 6.88 6.90 -21.57
N VAL A 49 7.19 6.13 -20.53
CA VAL A 49 7.24 4.67 -20.61
C VAL A 49 5.92 4.10 -20.11
N VAL A 50 5.28 3.30 -20.96
CA VAL A 50 4.06 2.57 -20.60
C VAL A 50 4.45 1.17 -20.14
N ILE A 51 4.21 0.87 -18.88
CA ILE A 51 4.57 -0.43 -18.29
C ILE A 51 3.46 -1.44 -18.62
N ALA A 52 3.82 -2.52 -19.30
CA ALA A 52 2.91 -3.63 -19.59
C ALA A 52 2.72 -4.48 -18.31
N ALA A 53 1.48 -4.87 -18.06
CA ALA A 53 1.02 -5.37 -16.75
C ALA A 53 1.73 -6.65 -16.27
N ASP A 54 2.17 -6.64 -15.01
CA ASP A 54 1.69 -7.62 -14.04
C ASP A 54 0.97 -6.87 -12.91
N ASP A 55 -0.11 -7.45 -12.43
CA ASP A 55 -1.15 -6.82 -11.61
C ASP A 55 -0.64 -6.57 -10.17
N LYS A 56 -0.23 -5.33 -9.84
CA LYS A 56 -0.39 -4.73 -8.50
C LYS A 56 0.02 -3.27 -8.46
N HIS A 57 -0.80 -2.52 -7.74
CA HIS A 57 -0.70 -1.08 -7.52
C HIS A 57 0.44 -0.81 -6.54
N GLU A 58 1.64 -0.54 -7.02
CA GLU A 58 2.75 -0.11 -6.17
C GLU A 58 2.96 1.39 -6.38
N SER A 59 2.35 2.16 -5.47
CA SER A 59 2.89 3.45 -5.05
C SER A 59 4.39 3.29 -4.89
N GLU A 60 5.15 4.18 -5.52
CA GLU A 60 6.61 4.20 -5.57
C GLU A 60 7.22 4.35 -4.16
N GLN A 61 7.29 3.25 -3.40
CA GLN A 61 8.27 2.95 -2.36
C GLN A 61 8.40 1.42 -2.26
N SER A 62 9.01 0.78 -3.26
CA SER A 62 9.29 -0.67 -3.28
C SER A 62 10.25 -1.17 -2.18
N GLY A 63 10.55 -0.36 -1.16
CA GLY A 63 11.35 -0.73 0.00
C GLY A 63 10.55 -0.97 1.28
N ASP A 64 9.23 -0.91 1.21
CA ASP A 64 8.40 -0.64 2.40
C ASP A 64 7.31 -1.68 2.68
N MET A 65 7.30 -2.77 1.91
CA MET A 65 6.40 -3.88 2.15
C MET A 65 6.98 -4.78 3.23
N LEU A 66 6.16 -5.13 4.23
CA LEU A 66 6.52 -6.04 5.30
C LEU A 66 5.46 -7.14 5.44
N THR A 67 5.88 -8.25 6.01
CA THR A 67 5.02 -9.39 6.32
C THR A 67 4.63 -9.36 7.79
N VAL A 68 3.34 -9.32 8.08
CA VAL A 68 2.79 -9.45 9.43
C VAL A 68 2.05 -10.76 9.57
N ARG A 69 2.27 -11.43 10.70
CA ARG A 69 1.61 -12.69 11.05
C ARG A 69 0.56 -12.45 12.12
N LEU A 70 -0.70 -12.76 11.82
CA LEU A 70 -1.76 -12.77 12.83
C LEU A 70 -1.82 -14.17 13.43
N GLN A 71 -1.67 -14.28 14.75
CA GLN A 71 -1.66 -15.56 15.46
C GLN A 71 -2.64 -15.56 16.62
N ALA A 72 -3.64 -16.44 16.57
CA ALA A 72 -4.49 -16.72 17.72
C ALA A 72 -3.83 -17.73 18.67
N LYS A 73 -4.24 -17.69 19.94
CA LYS A 73 -3.77 -18.62 20.99
C LYS A 73 -4.18 -20.07 20.74
N GLU A 74 -5.18 -20.30 19.88
CA GLU A 74 -5.65 -21.64 19.51
C GLU A 74 -4.69 -22.29 18.51
N LYS A 75 -4.37 -23.58 18.73
CA LYS A 75 -3.39 -24.31 17.90
C LYS A 75 -3.83 -24.31 16.42
N GLY A 76 -3.03 -23.68 15.56
CA GLY A 76 -3.17 -23.74 14.10
C GLY A 76 -3.81 -22.53 13.42
N SER A 77 -4.21 -21.48 14.17
CA SER A 77 -4.77 -20.26 13.59
C SER A 77 -3.71 -19.15 13.47
N ALA A 78 -2.70 -19.36 12.62
CA ALA A 78 -1.74 -18.34 12.26
C ALA A 78 -1.85 -18.04 10.75
N GLN A 79 -1.97 -16.77 10.39
CA GLN A 79 -2.14 -16.35 9.00
C GLN A 79 -1.23 -15.15 8.70
N GLU A 80 -0.48 -15.24 7.61
CA GLU A 80 0.53 -14.24 7.21
C GLU A 80 -0.04 -13.34 6.12
N TYR A 81 0.27 -12.05 6.21
CA TYR A 81 -0.20 -11.01 5.30
C TYR A 81 0.94 -10.07 4.96
N SER A 82 1.10 -9.76 3.68
CA SER A 82 2.06 -8.75 3.23
C SER A 82 1.33 -7.44 2.94
N LEU A 83 1.83 -6.35 3.50
CA LEU A 83 1.29 -5.01 3.32
C LEU A 83 2.39 -3.95 3.43
N HIS A 84 2.13 -2.76 2.89
CA HIS A 84 3.00 -1.59 3.04
C HIS A 84 2.99 -1.10 4.49
N LYS A 85 4.13 -0.66 5.03
CA LYS A 85 4.19 -0.20 6.43
C LYS A 85 3.35 1.04 6.73
N ASP A 86 3.09 1.88 5.73
CA ASP A 86 2.14 3.00 5.82
C ASP A 86 0.68 2.65 5.46
N ALA A 87 0.39 1.39 5.10
CA ALA A 87 -0.98 0.97 4.84
C ALA A 87 -1.72 0.64 6.15
N PRO A 88 -3.01 0.99 6.28
CA PRO A 88 -3.79 0.62 7.46
C PRO A 88 -3.92 -0.90 7.60
N LEU A 89 -3.76 -1.39 8.83
CA LEU A 89 -3.92 -2.81 9.18
C LEU A 89 -5.36 -3.31 9.01
N GLY A 90 -6.33 -2.40 8.92
CA GLY A 90 -7.76 -2.74 8.83
C GLY A 90 -8.11 -3.76 7.76
N SER A 91 -7.43 -3.73 6.61
CA SER A 91 -7.65 -4.70 5.52
C SER A 91 -7.29 -6.13 5.95
N ILE A 92 -6.10 -6.33 6.53
CA ILE A 92 -5.63 -7.65 6.96
C ILE A 92 -6.43 -8.17 8.17
N LEU A 93 -6.75 -7.27 9.12
CA LEU A 93 -7.57 -7.59 10.29
C LEU A 93 -8.98 -8.03 9.87
N SER A 94 -9.61 -7.30 8.94
CA SER A 94 -10.95 -7.62 8.43
C SER A 94 -10.95 -8.95 7.65
N GLN A 95 -9.88 -9.24 6.91
CA GLN A 95 -9.72 -10.50 6.20
C GLN A 95 -9.57 -11.67 7.18
N TYR A 96 -8.81 -11.49 8.27
CA TYR A 96 -8.64 -12.50 9.30
C TYR A 96 -9.96 -12.83 10.01
N VAL A 97 -10.69 -11.82 10.49
CA VAL A 97 -11.98 -12.05 11.17
C VAL A 97 -13.05 -12.63 10.24
N SER A 98 -12.94 -12.41 8.92
CA SER A 98 -13.85 -13.02 7.95
C SER A 98 -13.68 -14.54 7.86
N SER A 99 -12.47 -15.05 8.15
CA SER A 99 -12.20 -16.49 8.26
C SER A 99 -12.64 -17.08 9.61
N MET A 100 -12.99 -16.25 10.61
CA MET A 100 -13.42 -16.69 11.94
C MET A 100 -14.93 -16.88 12.06
N SER A 101 -15.36 -17.71 13.01
CA SER A 101 -16.78 -17.90 13.35
C SER A 101 -17.42 -16.61 13.87
N VAL A 102 -18.73 -16.43 13.60
CA VAL A 102 -19.49 -15.20 13.90
C VAL A 102 -19.38 -14.76 15.37
N ASP A 103 -19.36 -15.72 16.29
CA ASP A 103 -19.21 -15.50 17.74
C ASP A 103 -17.83 -14.94 18.12
N ALA A 104 -16.77 -15.45 17.49
CA ALA A 104 -15.40 -15.01 17.72
C ALA A 104 -15.17 -13.58 17.21
N ARG A 105 -15.76 -13.23 16.05
CA ARG A 105 -15.64 -11.89 15.47
C ARG A 105 -16.13 -10.76 16.38
N ARG A 106 -17.10 -11.03 17.27
CA ARG A 106 -17.64 -10.01 18.19
C ARG A 106 -16.76 -9.77 19.41
N LYS A 107 -15.88 -10.70 19.76
CA LYS A 107 -15.02 -10.65 20.95
C LYS A 107 -13.53 -10.46 20.64
N VAL A 108 -13.16 -10.64 19.37
CA VAL A 108 -11.79 -10.54 18.89
C VAL A 108 -11.14 -9.20 19.23
N ARG A 109 -9.91 -9.26 19.71
CA ARG A 109 -9.03 -8.13 19.99
C ARG A 109 -7.65 -8.43 19.44
N PHE A 110 -7.05 -7.43 18.82
CA PHE A 110 -5.71 -7.51 18.27
C PHE A 110 -4.74 -6.80 19.20
N GLN A 111 -3.63 -7.45 19.50
CA GLN A 111 -2.58 -6.92 20.36
C GLN A 111 -1.21 -7.10 19.70
N PHE A 112 -0.38 -6.07 19.81
CA PHE A 112 1.01 -6.08 19.35
C PHE A 112 1.85 -5.41 20.44
N ASP A 113 2.93 -6.07 20.89
CA ASP A 113 3.79 -5.62 21.99
C ASP A 113 3.00 -5.16 23.24
N GLY A 114 1.96 -5.92 23.62
CA GLY A 114 1.08 -5.57 24.73
C GLY A 114 0.10 -4.41 24.47
N SER A 115 0.22 -3.69 23.35
CA SER A 115 -0.65 -2.58 22.96
C SER A 115 -1.79 -3.02 22.05
N LYS A 116 -2.97 -2.40 22.20
CA LYS A 116 -4.14 -2.72 21.36
C LYS A 116 -3.96 -2.15 19.95
N VAL A 117 -4.08 -3.01 18.96
CA VAL A 117 -4.06 -2.63 17.55
C VAL A 117 -5.48 -2.22 17.11
N VAL A 118 -5.57 -1.12 16.37
CA VAL A 118 -6.85 -0.66 15.76
C VAL A 118 -6.75 -0.66 14.24
N HIS A 119 -7.89 -0.75 13.57
CA HIS A 119 -7.97 -0.88 12.11
C HIS A 119 -7.38 0.31 11.33
N SER A 120 -7.34 1.49 11.94
CA SER A 120 -6.78 2.70 11.33
C SER A 120 -5.27 2.85 11.55
N GLN A 121 -4.66 2.02 12.39
CA GLN A 121 -3.21 2.06 12.63
C GLN A 121 -2.46 1.40 11.47
N THR A 122 -1.25 1.87 11.25
CA THR A 122 -0.32 1.38 10.25
C THR A 122 0.84 0.64 10.94
N PRO A 123 1.49 -0.33 10.28
CA PRO A 123 2.70 -0.95 10.80
C PRO A 123 3.78 0.05 11.25
N SER A 124 4.02 1.11 10.47
CA SER A 124 4.97 2.18 10.80
C SER A 124 4.65 2.87 12.14
N GLN A 125 3.37 3.04 12.48
CA GLN A 125 2.95 3.66 13.73
C GLN A 125 3.12 2.74 14.95
N LEU A 126 3.13 1.44 14.70
CA LEU A 126 3.31 0.41 15.71
C LEU A 126 4.76 -0.06 15.80
N ASP A 127 5.67 0.51 15.00
CA ASP A 127 7.07 0.11 14.90
C ASP A 127 7.23 -1.38 14.50
N MET A 128 6.33 -1.85 13.62
CA MET A 128 6.36 -3.23 13.13
C MET A 128 7.42 -3.43 12.05
N GLU A 129 8.11 -4.56 12.10
CA GLU A 129 9.12 -5.03 11.16
C GLU A 129 8.63 -6.24 10.34
N ASP A 130 9.42 -6.67 9.35
CA ASP A 130 9.11 -7.87 8.58
C ASP A 130 9.19 -9.13 9.47
N GLY A 131 8.11 -9.90 9.47
CA GLY A 131 7.96 -11.12 10.26
C GLY A 131 7.29 -10.91 11.62
N ASP A 132 6.87 -9.68 11.96
CA ASP A 132 6.23 -9.40 13.24
C ASP A 132 4.89 -10.10 13.43
N VAL A 133 4.51 -10.31 14.70
CA VAL A 133 3.33 -11.10 15.07
C VAL A 133 2.30 -10.25 15.81
N ILE A 134 1.09 -10.16 15.26
CA ILE A 134 -0.10 -9.64 15.95
C ILE A 134 -0.81 -10.79 16.66
N GLU A 135 -0.90 -10.68 17.98
CA GLU A 135 -1.65 -11.62 18.81
C GLU A 135 -3.15 -11.38 18.69
N VAL A 136 -3.89 -12.44 18.41
CA VAL A 136 -5.34 -12.43 18.30
C VAL A 136 -5.98 -13.07 19.53
N TRP A 137 -6.73 -12.26 20.27
CA TRP A 137 -7.43 -12.64 21.49
C TRP A 137 -8.92 -12.72 21.22
N VAL A 138 -9.55 -13.87 21.43
CA VAL A 138 -11.00 -14.10 21.26
C VAL A 138 -11.73 -14.27 22.59
#